data_AF-A0A9P4DJQ6-F1
#
_entry.id   AF-A0A9P4DJQ6-F1
#
_cell.length_a   1.000
_cell.length_b   1.000
_cell.length_c   1.000
_cell.angle_alpha   90.00
_cell.angle_beta   90.00
_cell.angle_gamma   90.00
#
_symmetry.space_group_name_H-M   'P 1'
#
loop_
_entity.id
_entity.type
_entity.pdbx_description
1 polymer ?
#
loop_
_entity_poly.entity_id
_entity_poly.type
_entity_poly.pdbx_seq_one_letter_code
_entity_poly.pdbx_strand_id
1 'polypeptide(L)' 'MNQAIEQIIYSALNKNEPGAGVGSTATVDDIIKGIKPYYQAASEAEKQAIIIRLSKLKAEPGVPIPSNIEKLLSN' A
#
# COMPACT_ATOMS: atom_id res chain seq x y z
N MET A 1 -1.72 -14.45 3.25
CA MET A 1 -1.69 -13.04 2.82
C MET A 1 -2.02 -13.00 1.34
N ASN A 2 -2.90 -12.10 0.91
CA ASN A 2 -3.42 -12.11 -0.46
C ASN A 2 -2.31 -11.74 -1.46
N GLN A 3 -1.96 -12.67 -2.37
CA GLN A 3 -0.94 -12.46 -3.40
C GLN A 3 -1.23 -11.23 -4.28
N ALA A 4 -2.50 -10.87 -4.45
CA ALA A 4 -2.91 -9.68 -5.19
C ALA A 4 -2.38 -8.39 -4.54
N ILE A 5 -2.35 -8.33 -3.21
CA ILE A 5 -1.89 -7.14 -2.47
C ILE A 5 -0.39 -6.94 -2.66
N GLU A 6 0.40 -8.02 -2.60
CA GLU A 6 1.83 -7.94 -2.90
C GLU A 6 2.06 -7.49 -4.34
N GLN A 7 1.33 -8.05 -5.31
CA GLN A 7 1.45 -7.67 -6.71
C GLN A 7 1.12 -6.18 -6.93
N ILE A 8 0.12 -5.64 -6.24
CA ILE A 8 -0.22 -4.21 -6.29
C ILE A 8 0.92 -3.35 -5.75
N ILE A 9 1.47 -3.71 -4.60
CA ILE A 9 2.60 -2.99 -3.98
C ILE A 9 3.81 -3.01 -4.94
N TYR A 10 4.21 -4.19 -5.42
CA TYR A 10 5.34 -4.32 -6.34
C TYR A 10 5.11 -3.57 -7.65
N SER A 11 3.91 -3.64 -8.21
CA SER A 11 3.58 -2.95 -9.46
C SER A 11 3.65 -1.44 -9.30
N ALA A 12 3.15 -0.90 -8.18
CA ALA A 12 3.22 0.54 -7.89
C ALA A 12 4.66 1.03 -7.70
N LEU A 13 5.49 0.25 -7.00
CA LEU A 13 6.92 0.55 -6.82
C LEU A 13 7.65 0.53 -8.17
N ASN A 14 7.53 -0.56 -8.92
CA ASN A 14 8.22 -0.75 -10.20
C ASN A 14 7.78 0.28 -11.27
N LYS A 15 6.50 0.64 -11.30
CA LYS A 15 5.97 1.65 -12.22
C LYS A 15 6.57 3.04 -11.98
N ASN A 16 6.77 3.40 -10.71
CA ASN A 16 7.19 4.75 -10.33
C ASN A 16 8.71 4.88 -10.15
N GLU A 17 9.42 3.78 -9.96
CA GLU A 17 10.88 3.73 -9.82
C GLU A 17 11.65 4.52 -10.91
N PRO A 18 11.40 4.34 -12.23
CA PRO A 18 12.16 5.05 -13.26
C PRO A 18 11.76 6.53 -13.45
N GLY A 19 10.72 7.00 -12.77
CA GLY A 19 10.14 8.33 -12.97
C GLY A 19 10.07 9.13 -11.68
N ALA A 20 8.90 9.12 -11.03
CA ALA A 20 8.66 9.88 -9.81
C ALA A 20 9.51 9.39 -8.61
N GLY A 21 10.02 8.16 -8.67
CA GLY A 21 10.73 7.47 -7.60
C GLY A 21 9.77 6.74 -6.66
N VAL A 22 10.27 5.64 -6.06
CA VAL A 22 9.51 4.85 -5.07
C VAL A 22 9.07 5.69 -3.86
N GLY A 23 9.85 6.72 -3.53
CA GLY A 23 9.61 7.73 -2.48
C GLY A 23 8.55 8.78 -2.79
N SER A 24 7.95 8.76 -3.99
CA SER A 24 6.98 9.78 -4.39
C SER A 24 5.58 9.56 -3.81
N THR A 25 4.83 10.67 -3.71
CA THR A 25 3.40 10.64 -3.42
C THR A 25 2.61 9.85 -4.48
N ALA A 26 3.06 9.82 -5.74
CA ALA A 26 2.43 9.05 -6.81
C ALA A 26 2.46 7.54 -6.53
N THR A 27 3.58 7.04 -6.00
CA THR A 27 3.69 5.64 -5.55
C THR A 27 2.70 5.33 -4.44
N VAL A 28 2.54 6.24 -3.46
CA VAL A 28 1.57 6.07 -2.36
C VAL A 28 0.16 5.99 -2.89
N ASP A 29 -0.20 6.92 -3.78
CA ASP A 29 -1.54 7.00 -4.34
C ASP A 29 -1.88 5.73 -5.14
N ASP A 30 -0.93 5.20 -5.91
CA ASP A 30 -1.09 3.95 -6.64
C ASP A 30 -1.28 2.75 -5.70
N ILE A 31 -0.50 2.67 -4.60
CA ILE A 31 -0.65 1.62 -3.57
C ILE A 31 -2.03 1.72 -2.90
N ILE A 32 -2.43 2.91 -2.46
CA ILE A 32 -3.72 3.13 -1.78
C ILE A 32 -4.88 2.77 -2.72
N LYS A 33 -4.87 3.29 -3.95
CA LYS A 33 -5.93 3.03 -4.93
C LYS A 33 -6.06 1.55 -5.25
N GLY A 34 -4.93 0.84 -5.39
CA GLY A 34 -4.95 -0.59 -5.67
C GLY A 34 -5.43 -1.45 -4.49
N ILE A 35 -5.02 -1.12 -3.27
CA ILE A 35 -5.34 -1.92 -2.07
C ILE A 35 -6.74 -1.61 -1.53
N LYS A 36 -7.25 -0.39 -1.69
CA LYS A 36 -8.51 0.08 -1.11
C LYS A 36 -9.70 -0.87 -1.35
N PRO A 37 -9.97 -1.40 -2.56
CA PRO A 37 -11.07 -2.36 -2.78
C PRO A 37 -10.91 -3.64 -1.95
N TYR A 38 -9.70 -4.16 -1.84
CA TYR A 38 -9.40 -5.35 -1.04
C TYR A 38 -9.56 -5.08 0.45
N TYR A 39 -9.16 -3.89 0.91
CA TYR A 39 -9.32 -3.49 2.30
C TYR A 39 -10.80 -3.29 2.68
N GLN A 40 -11.60 -2.68 1.79
CA GLN A 40 -13.02 -2.43 2.04
C GLN A 40 -13.86 -3.71 2.04
N ALA A 41 -13.51 -4.68 1.19
CA ALA A 41 -14.20 -5.98 1.12
C ALA A 41 -13.67 -7.02 2.13
N ALA A 42 -12.54 -6.74 2.80
CA ALA A 42 -11.89 -7.67 3.73
C ALA A 42 -12.63 -7.80 5.07
N SER A 43 -12.52 -8.99 5.66
CA SER A 43 -12.83 -9.20 7.08
C SER A 43 -11.89 -8.41 8.00
N GLU A 44 -12.25 -8.27 9.27
CA GLU A 44 -11.43 -7.53 10.23
C GLU A 44 -10.01 -8.12 10.37
N ALA A 45 -9.88 -9.44 10.39
CA ALA A 45 -8.59 -10.12 10.44
C ALA A 45 -7.73 -9.84 9.18
N GLU A 46 -8.37 -9.78 8.01
CA GLU A 46 -7.68 -9.46 6.75
C GLU A 46 -7.28 -7.99 6.69
N LYS A 47 -8.14 -7.06 7.14
CA LYS A 47 -7.80 -5.64 7.27
C LYS A 47 -6.57 -5.47 8.15
N GLN A 48 -6.52 -6.11 9.31
CA GLN A 48 -5.35 -6.07 10.20
C GLN A 48 -4.09 -6.62 9.51
N ALA A 49 -4.20 -7.71 8.75
CA ALA A 49 -3.07 -8.24 7.99
C ALA A 49 -2.55 -7.25 6.94
N ILE A 50 -3.44 -6.51 6.26
CA ILE A 50 -3.09 -5.47 5.28
C ILE A 50 -2.35 -4.32 5.98
N ILE A 51 -2.87 -3.83 7.12
CA ILE A 51 -2.24 -2.75 7.88
C ILE A 51 -0.87 -3.14 8.40
N ILE A 52 -0.71 -4.37 8.91
CA ILE A 52 0.59 -4.88 9.36
C ILE A 52 1.58 -4.90 8.20
N ARG A 53 1.15 -5.35 7.01
CA ARG A 53 2.01 -5.40 5.83
C ARG A 53 2.44 -4.00 5.37
N LEU A 54 1.51 -3.04 5.32
CA LEU A 54 1.79 -1.65 4.96
C LEU A 54 2.70 -0.98 6.00
N SER A 55 2.56 -1.35 7.28
CA SER A 55 3.44 -0.88 8.35
C SER A 55 4.87 -1.42 8.22
N LYS A 56 5.03 -2.69 7.79
CA LYS A 56 6.36 -3.24 7.45
C LYS A 56 6.96 -2.51 6.26
N LEU A 57 6.15 -2.25 5.23
CA LEU A 57 6.58 -1.51 4.05
C LEU A 57 7.03 -0.09 4.42
N LYS A 58 6.34 0.58 5.35
CA LYS A 58 6.74 1.89 5.90
C LYS A 58 8.13 1.88 6.53
N ALA A 59 8.55 0.76 7.11
CA ALA A 59 9.86 0.63 7.74
C ALA A 59 11.00 0.43 6.72
N GLU A 60 10.68 0.14 5.46
CA GLU A 60 11.66 -0.03 4.39
C GLU A 60 12.17 1.36 3.92
N PRO A 61 13.50 1.58 3.82
CA PRO A 61 14.04 2.84 3.34
C PRO A 61 13.53 3.21 1.95
N GLY A 62 13.01 4.42 1.81
CA GLY A 62 12.55 4.96 0.53
C GLY A 62 11.09 4.67 0.18
N VAL A 63 10.32 3.95 1.01
CA VAL A 63 8.88 3.74 0.77
C VAL A 63 8.01 4.70 1.61
N PRO A 64 7.23 5.59 0.98
CA PRO A 64 6.56 6.69 1.67
C PRO A 64 5.16 6.31 2.15
N ILE A 65 4.99 5.31 3.02
CA ILE A 65 3.66 4.98 3.55
C ILE A 65 3.23 5.98 4.64
N PRO A 66 2.10 6.69 4.49
CA PRO A 66 1.67 7.71 5.42
C PRO A 66 1.13 7.10 6.72
N SER A 67 1.26 7.84 7.84
CA SER A 67 0.83 7.38 9.17
C SER A 67 -0.68 7.22 9.31
N ASN A 68 -1.48 7.88 8.46
CA ASN A 68 -2.94 7.82 8.45
C ASN A 68 -3.49 6.84 7.39
N ILE A 69 -2.69 5.87 6.94
CA ILE A 69 -3.04 4.91 5.88
C ILE A 69 -4.37 4.20 6.13
N GLU A 70 -4.67 3.82 7.38
CA GLU A 70 -5.94 3.21 7.78
C GLU A 70 -7.15 4.08 7.42
N LYS A 71 -7.06 5.39 7.68
CA LYS A 71 -8.12 6.34 7.34
C LYS A 71 -8.26 6.48 5.83
N LEU A 72 -7.14 6.48 5.10
CA LEU A 72 -7.14 6.60 3.63
C LEU A 72 -7.73 5.37 2.93
N LEU A 73 -7.62 4.19 3.54
CA LEU A 73 -8.23 2.95 3.04
C LEU A 73 -9.70 2.78 3.44
N SER A 74 -10.11 3.43 4.54
CA SER A 74 -11.48 3.34 5.07
C SER A 74 -12.44 4.37 4.47
N ASN A 75 -11.96 5.59 4.22
CA ASN A 75 -12.63 6.58 3.35
C ASN A 75 -12.67 6.06 1.92
#